data_AF-A0A7U9DUI8-F1
#
_entry.id   AF-A0A7U9DUI8-F1
#
_cell.length_a   1.000
_cell.length_b   1.000
_cell.length_c   1.000
_cell.angle_alpha   90.00
_cell.angle_beta   90.00
_cell.angle_gamma   90.00
#
_symmetry.space_group_name_H-M   'P 1'
#
loop_
_entity.id
_entity.type
_entity.pdbx_description
1 polymer ?
#
loop_
_entity_poly.entity_id
_entity_poly.type
_entity_poly.pdbx_seq_one_letter_code
_entity_poly.pdbx_strand_id
1 'polypeptide(L)'
;MTRERSVPRPLLVLLLVLLPVALVDVGSLSATVALAATAATAAVGSALAVCAVIAARCAPAVPRTRVRTAIRDRDLRTAFLPQRDPDAPGRRRPRAPGHALPATAA
;
A
#
# COMPACT_ATOMS: atom_id res chain seq x y z
N MET A 1 -61.42 18.89 15.12
CA MET A 1 -62.05 17.80 14.34
C MET A 1 -60.96 16.92 13.73
N THR A 2 -60.39 16.01 14.51
CA THR A 2 -59.41 15.02 14.04
C THR A 2 -60.16 13.77 13.61
N ARG A 3 -60.25 13.53 12.30
CA ARG A 3 -60.88 12.33 11.75
C ARG A 3 -59.90 11.17 11.95
N GLU A 4 -60.17 10.32 12.92
CA GLU A 4 -59.41 9.07 13.07
C GLU A 4 -59.65 8.21 11.83
N ARG A 5 -58.60 8.06 11.01
CA ARG A 5 -58.64 7.14 9.88
C ARG A 5 -58.47 5.73 10.44
N SER A 6 -59.57 5.00 10.56
CA SER A 6 -59.53 3.58 10.88
C SER A 6 -58.86 2.84 9.73
N VAL A 7 -57.65 2.30 9.99
CA VAL A 7 -56.96 1.45 9.03
C VAL A 7 -57.77 0.17 8.89
N PRO A 8 -58.23 -0.21 7.69
CA PRO A 8 -59.01 -1.43 7.53
C PRO A 8 -58.15 -2.64 7.93
N ARG A 9 -58.70 -3.52 8.77
CA ARG A 9 -58.05 -4.76 9.24
C ARG A 9 -57.27 -5.53 8.15
N PRO A 10 -57.77 -5.71 6.91
CA PRO A 10 -56.99 -6.38 5.87
C PRO A 10 -55.72 -5.62 5.46
N LEU A 11 -55.72 -4.28 5.49
CA LEU A 11 -54.54 -3.48 5.20
C LEU A 11 -53.50 -3.60 6.32
N LEU A 12 -53.95 -3.70 7.57
CA LEU A 12 -53.07 -3.95 8.71
C LEU A 12 -52.43 -5.34 8.61
N VAL A 13 -53.20 -6.38 8.26
CA VAL A 13 -52.67 -7.74 8.04
C VAL A 13 -51.71 -7.78 6.85
N LEU A 14 -52.05 -7.12 5.74
CA LEU A 14 -51.18 -7.02 4.58
C LEU A 14 -49.85 -6.33 4.92
N LEU A 15 -49.89 -5.23 5.68
CA LEU A 15 -48.70 -4.54 6.15
C LEU A 15 -47.88 -5.42 7.11
N LEU A 16 -48.53 -6.16 7.99
CA LEU A 16 -47.89 -7.07 8.94
C LEU A 16 -47.20 -8.26 8.26
N VAL A 17 -47.62 -8.63 7.05
CA VAL A 17 -47.02 -9.73 6.27
C VAL A 17 -45.98 -9.23 5.28
N LEU A 18 -46.22 -8.11 4.58
CA LEU A 18 -45.25 -7.57 3.61
C LEU A 18 -44.03 -6.94 4.29
N LEU A 19 -44.20 -6.30 5.45
CA LEU A 19 -43.10 -5.68 6.17
C LEU A 19 -42.00 -6.68 6.61
N PRO A 20 -42.32 -7.83 7.25
CA PRO A 20 -41.30 -8.82 7.59
C PRO A 20 -40.71 -9.50 6.36
N VAL A 21 -41.49 -9.74 5.29
CA VAL A 21 -40.96 -10.29 4.03
C VAL A 21 -39.96 -9.32 3.40
N ALA A 22 -40.28 -8.03 3.32
CA ALA A 22 -39.35 -7.01 2.83
C ALA A 22 -38.12 -6.85 3.72
N LEU A 23 -38.26 -6.94 5.05
CA LEU A 23 -37.13 -6.90 6.00
C LEU A 23 -36.22 -8.13 5.88
N VAL A 24 -36.79 -9.33 5.64
CA VAL A 24 -36.03 -10.55 5.40
C VAL A 24 -35.31 -10.48 4.05
N ASP A 25 -35.95 -9.94 3.02
CA ASP A 25 -35.37 -9.79 1.68
C ASP A 25 -34.22 -8.75 1.69
N VAL A 26 -34.44 -7.58 2.30
CA VAL A 26 -33.40 -6.56 2.53
C VAL A 26 -32.29 -7.06 3.46
N GLY A 27 -32.63 -7.86 4.47
CA GLY A 27 -31.66 -8.51 5.37
C GLY A 27 -30.80 -9.55 4.64
N SER A 28 -31.38 -10.29 3.68
CA SER A 28 -30.66 -11.23 2.82
C SER A 28 -29.74 -10.52 1.81
N LEU A 29 -30.20 -9.41 1.22
CA LEU A 29 -29.38 -8.55 0.37
C LEU A 29 -28.24 -7.88 1.16
N SER A 30 -28.52 -7.43 2.39
CA SER A 30 -27.50 -6.84 3.27
C SER A 30 -26.48 -7.89 3.74
N ALA A 31 -26.92 -9.11 4.07
CA ALA A 31 -26.05 -10.21 4.45
C ALA A 31 -25.18 -10.68 3.28
N THR A 32 -25.74 -10.78 2.07
CA THR A 32 -24.99 -11.14 0.86
C THR A 32 -24.02 -10.04 0.44
N VAL A 33 -24.39 -8.76 0.56
CA VAL A 33 -23.46 -7.63 0.33
C VAL A 33 -22.35 -7.59 1.39
N ALA A 34 -22.66 -7.82 2.67
CA ALA A 34 -21.66 -7.90 3.73
C ALA A 34 -20.70 -9.09 3.52
N LEU A 35 -21.22 -10.24 3.11
CA LEU A 35 -20.44 -11.41 2.76
C LEU A 35 -19.58 -11.18 1.51
N ALA A 36 -20.11 -10.50 0.49
CA ALA A 36 -19.37 -10.14 -0.72
C ALA A 36 -18.27 -9.10 -0.41
N ALA A 37 -18.54 -8.12 0.45
CA ALA A 37 -17.56 -7.12 0.88
C ALA A 37 -16.42 -7.76 1.68
N THR A 38 -16.73 -8.70 2.58
CA THR A 38 -15.73 -9.45 3.35
C THR A 38 -14.96 -10.46 2.48
N ALA A 39 -15.61 -11.09 1.50
CA ALA A 39 -14.93 -11.93 0.52
C ALA A 39 -14.00 -11.11 -0.38
N ALA A 40 -14.41 -9.91 -0.79
CA ALA A 40 -13.58 -9.00 -1.58
C ALA A 40 -12.35 -8.54 -0.80
N THR A 41 -12.50 -8.17 0.48
CA THR A 41 -11.34 -7.80 1.32
C THR A 41 -10.42 -8.98 1.58
N ALA A 42 -10.96 -10.19 1.79
CA ALA A 42 -10.17 -11.41 1.91
C ALA A 42 -9.41 -11.73 0.61
N ALA A 43 -10.05 -11.57 -0.55
CA ALA A 43 -9.42 -11.78 -1.86
C ALA A 43 -8.27 -10.78 -2.07
N VAL A 44 -8.51 -9.48 -1.83
CA VAL A 44 -7.46 -8.45 -1.91
C VAL A 44 -6.33 -8.73 -0.91
N GLY A 45 -6.65 -9.11 0.33
CA GLY A 45 -5.67 -9.48 1.34
C GLY A 45 -4.81 -10.68 0.92
N SER A 46 -5.42 -11.71 0.34
CA SER A 46 -4.71 -12.89 -0.16
C SER A 46 -3.80 -12.57 -1.34
N ALA A 47 -4.26 -11.73 -2.28
CA ALA A 47 -3.47 -11.28 -3.41
C ALA A 47 -2.25 -10.46 -2.95
N LEU A 48 -2.45 -9.54 -2.00
CA LEU A 48 -1.36 -8.77 -1.39
C LEU A 48 -0.36 -9.67 -0.67
N ALA A 49 -0.84 -10.69 0.07
CA ALA A 49 0.03 -11.64 0.75
C ALA A 49 0.87 -12.45 -0.24
N VAL A 50 0.27 -12.95 -1.33
CA VAL A 50 0.99 -13.65 -2.41
C VAL A 50 2.03 -12.73 -3.05
N CYS A 51 1.67 -11.50 -3.39
CA CYS A 51 2.61 -10.52 -3.94
C CYS A 51 3.77 -10.24 -2.98
N ALA A 52 3.49 -10.08 -1.67
CA ALA A 52 4.52 -9.85 -0.66
C ALA A 52 5.47 -11.05 -0.53
N VAL A 53 4.95 -12.28 -0.56
CA VAL A 53 5.78 -13.50 -0.55
C VAL A 53 6.65 -13.58 -1.78
N ILE A 54 6.09 -13.36 -2.98
CA ILE A 54 6.86 -13.35 -4.22
C ILE A 54 7.96 -12.29 -4.17
N ALA A 55 7.63 -11.06 -3.78
CA ALA A 55 8.59 -9.98 -3.64
C ALA A 55 9.71 -10.31 -2.64
N ALA A 56 9.37 -10.95 -1.50
CA ALA A 56 10.35 -11.38 -0.51
C ALA A 56 11.27 -12.49 -1.03
N ARG A 57 10.78 -13.40 -1.88
CA ARG A 57 11.57 -14.48 -2.48
C ARG A 57 12.47 -13.98 -3.63
N CYS A 58 12.02 -12.97 -4.37
CA CYS A 58 12.79 -12.36 -5.45
C CYS A 58 13.81 -11.33 -4.95
N ALA A 59 13.71 -10.89 -3.69
CA ALA A 59 14.66 -9.94 -3.12
C ALA A 59 16.07 -10.55 -3.05
N PRO A 60 17.10 -9.91 -3.65
CA PRO A 60 18.47 -10.40 -3.58
C PRO A 60 18.96 -10.44 -2.13
N ALA A 61 19.64 -11.53 -1.75
CA ALA A 61 20.32 -11.61 -0.45
C ALA A 61 21.53 -10.67 -0.46
N VAL A 62 21.41 -9.51 0.19
CA VAL A 62 22.47 -8.50 0.25
C VAL A 62 23.13 -8.50 1.64
N PRO A 63 24.47 -8.57 1.72
CA PRO A 63 25.18 -8.44 3.00
C PRO A 63 24.82 -7.14 3.71
N ARG A 64 24.64 -7.19 5.04
CA ARG A 64 24.29 -6.03 5.87
C ARG A 64 25.28 -4.87 5.70
N THR A 65 26.55 -5.19 5.47
CA THR A 65 27.60 -4.21 5.18
C THR A 65 27.33 -3.43 3.91
N ARG A 66 26.86 -4.08 2.83
CA ARG A 66 26.53 -3.42 1.55
C ARG A 66 25.34 -2.46 1.69
N VAL A 67 24.35 -2.80 2.52
CA VAL A 67 23.24 -1.88 2.82
C VAL A 67 23.75 -0.66 3.57
N ARG A 68 24.57 -0.86 4.61
CA ARG A 68 25.17 0.25 5.38
C ARG A 68 26.06 1.13 4.51
N THR A 69 26.88 0.57 3.63
CA THR A 69 27.71 1.35 2.73
C THR A 69 26.88 2.06 1.66
N ALA A 70 25.82 1.45 1.14
CA ALA A 70 24.92 2.11 0.19
C ALA A 70 24.17 3.29 0.82
N ILE A 71 23.72 3.15 2.08
CA ILE A 71 23.12 4.26 2.84
C ILE A 71 24.16 5.35 3.05
N ARG A 72 25.36 4.99 3.52
CA ARG A 72 26.47 5.95 3.71
C ARG A 72 26.84 6.67 2.41
N ASP A 73 26.87 5.96 1.29
CA ASP A 73 27.17 6.52 -0.04
C ASP A 73 26.07 7.48 -0.50
N ARG A 74 24.79 7.13 -0.28
CA ARG A 74 23.66 8.03 -0.56
C ARG A 74 23.74 9.29 0.28
N ASP A 75 24.04 9.17 1.57
CA ASP A 75 24.19 10.32 2.47
C ASP A 75 25.34 11.23 2.02
N LEU A 76 26.50 10.65 1.65
CA LEU A 76 27.66 11.41 1.16
C LEU A 76 27.38 12.15 -0.15
N ARG A 77 26.57 11.58 -1.04
CA ARG A 77 26.18 12.22 -2.32
C ARG A 77 25.36 13.50 -2.13
N THR A 78 24.66 13.62 -1.00
CA THR A 78 23.83 14.79 -0.68
C THR A 78 24.38 15.61 0.49
N ALA A 79 25.41 15.12 1.19
CA ALA A 79 26.01 15.80 2.33
C ALA A 79 26.71 17.11 1.96
N PHE A 80 27.14 17.24 0.70
CA PHE A 80 27.85 18.42 0.20
C PHE A 80 27.04 19.08 -0.91
N LEU A 81 26.98 20.41 -0.87
CA LEU A 81 26.45 21.17 -2.00
C LEU A 81 27.36 20.93 -3.22
N PRO A 82 26.82 20.71 -4.43
CA PRO A 82 27.62 20.60 -5.64
C PRO A 82 28.58 21.79 -5.71
N GLN A 83 29.89 21.49 -5.73
CA GLN A 83 30.92 22.51 -5.73
C GLN A 83 30.81 23.28 -7.05
N ARG A 84 30.45 24.58 -6.99
CA ARG A 84 30.21 25.43 -8.17
C ARG A 84 31.46 25.71 -8.99
N ASP A 85 32.62 25.67 -8.34
CA ASP A 85 33.93 25.86 -8.96
C ASP A 85 34.94 24.87 -8.35
N PRO A 86 35.35 23.83 -9.10
CA PRO A 86 36.38 22.90 -8.65
C PRO A 86 37.75 23.56 -8.47
N ASP A 87 37.97 24.76 -9.03
CA ASP A 87 39.26 25.46 -9.09
C ASP A 87 39.35 26.69 -8.16
N ALA A 88 38.44 26.82 -7.19
CA ALA A 88 38.43 27.94 -6.26
C ALA A 88 39.78 28.15 -5.53
N PRO A 89 40.24 29.41 -5.35
CA PRO A 89 41.53 29.72 -4.72
C PRO A 89 41.69 29.09 -3.33
N GLY A 90 42.83 28.45 -3.07
CA GLY A 90 43.14 27.81 -1.79
C GLY A 90 42.78 26.32 -1.70
N ARG A 91 42.21 25.71 -2.74
CA ARG A 91 42.01 24.26 -2.81
C ARG A 91 43.01 23.61 -3.76
N ARG A 92 43.64 22.52 -3.33
CA ARG A 92 44.49 21.71 -4.23
C ARG A 92 43.59 21.08 -5.29
N ARG A 93 43.89 21.33 -6.57
CA ARG A 93 43.25 20.63 -7.70
C ARG A 93 43.34 19.12 -7.45
N PRO A 94 42.23 18.36 -7.55
CA PRO A 94 42.30 16.91 -7.57
C PRO A 94 43.31 16.48 -8.63
N ARG A 95 44.30 15.69 -8.25
CA ARG A 95 45.25 15.14 -9.24
C ARG A 95 44.45 14.25 -10.18
N ALA A 96 44.66 14.39 -11.49
CA ALA A 96 44.06 13.51 -12.46
C ALA A 96 44.34 12.05 -12.06
N PRO A 97 43.39 11.13 -12.24
CA PRO A 97 43.66 9.71 -12.07
C PRO A 97 44.93 9.35 -12.84
N GLY A 98 45.94 8.86 -12.14
CA GLY A 98 47.14 8.32 -12.78
C GLY A 98 46.75 7.14 -13.67
N HIS A 99 47.62 6.77 -14.60
CA HIS A 99 47.38 5.58 -15.42
C HIS A 99 46.97 4.39 -14.55
N ALA A 100 45.87 3.74 -14.94
CA ALA A 100 45.40 2.53 -14.28
C ALA A 100 46.51 1.48 -14.36
N LEU A 101 47.21 1.30 -13.25
CA LEU A 101 48.11 0.17 -13.08
C LEU A 101 47.25 -1.10 -13.04
N PRO A 102 47.69 -2.20 -13.66
CA PRO A 102 46.96 -3.46 -13.58
C PRO A 102 46.78 -3.83 -12.12
N ALA A 103 45.52 -3.86 -11.66
CA ALA A 103 45.19 -4.34 -10.34
C ALA A 103 45.53 -5.84 -10.30
N THR A 104 46.39 -6.25 -9.36
CA THR A 104 46.64 -7.67 -9.08
C THR A 104 45.32 -8.34 -8.71
N ALA A 105 44.80 -9.17 -9.61
CA ALA A 105 43.75 -10.14 -9.27
C ALA A 105 44.42 -11.29 -8.50
N ALA A 106 43.90 -11.57 -7.31
CA ALA A 106 44.20 -12.77 -6.52
C ALA A 106 42.94 -13.65 -6.49
#